data_AF-A0A352IRF3-F1
#
_entry.id   AF-A0A352IRF3-F1
#
_cell.length_a   1.000
_cell.length_b   1.000
_cell.length_c   1.000
_cell.angle_alpha   90.00
_cell.angle_beta   90.00
_cell.angle_gamma   90.00
#
_symmetry.space_group_name_H-M   'P 1'
#
loop_
_entity.id
_entity.type
_entity.pdbx_description
1 polymer ?
#
loop_
_entity_poly.entity_id
_entity_poly.type
_entity_poly.pdbx_seq_one_letter_code
_entity_poly.pdbx_strand_id
1 'polypeptide(L)' 'WQCGTIQVDFSMPGRLGAQYVADNSERKTPVMLHRAVLGSFERFIGILIEE' A
#
# COMPACT_ATOMS: atom_id res chain seq x y z
N TRP A 1 7.54 18.68 -1.35
CA TRP A 1 6.23 18.09 -1.68
C TRP A 1 6.22 16.60 -1.37
N GLN A 2 5.38 16.11 -0.44
CA GLN A 2 5.28 14.66 -0.21
C GLN A 2 4.70 13.98 -1.46
N CYS A 3 5.47 13.07 -2.05
CA CYS A 3 5.10 12.31 -3.24
C CYS A 3 4.97 10.83 -2.87
N GLY A 4 6.12 10.15 -2.71
CA GLY A 4 6.15 8.74 -2.39
C GLY A 4 5.61 8.39 -1.01
N THR A 5 5.06 7.18 -0.87
CA THR A 5 4.65 6.58 0.39
C THR A 5 4.84 5.06 0.36
N ILE A 6 5.15 4.50 1.54
CA ILE A 6 5.05 3.07 1.85
C ILE A 6 4.31 3.00 3.18
N GLN A 7 3.19 2.30 3.22
CA GLN A 7 2.32 2.19 4.39
C GLN A 7 2.09 0.72 4.71
N VAL A 8 2.33 0.32 5.96
CA VAL A 8 2.10 -1.05 6.44
C VAL A 8 0.71 -1.12 7.08
N ASP A 9 -0.12 -2.05 6.62
CA ASP A 9 -1.51 -2.20 7.05
C ASP A 9 -1.78 -3.62 7.56
N PHE A 10 -2.12 -3.70 8.85
CA PHE A 10 -2.48 -4.93 9.56
C PHE A 10 -4.00 -5.09 9.74
N SER A 11 -4.81 -4.09 9.35
CA SER A 11 -6.24 -4.02 9.65
C SER A 11 -7.13 -4.32 8.45
N MET A 12 -6.93 -3.64 7.32
CA MET A 12 -7.79 -3.79 6.14
C MET A 12 -7.86 -5.22 5.59
N PRO A 13 -6.75 -5.99 5.53
CA PRO A 13 -6.81 -7.37 5.05
C PRO A 13 -7.76 -8.24 5.86
N GLY A 14 -7.76 -8.10 7.18
CA GLY A 14 -8.69 -8.81 8.06
C GLY A 14 -10.14 -8.36 7.88
N ARG A 15 -10.38 -7.05 7.74
CA ARG A 15 -11.73 -6.49 7.53
C ARG A 15 -12.36 -6.89 6.20
N LEU A 16 -11.54 -7.10 5.16
CA LEU A 16 -11.99 -7.53 3.83
C LEU A 16 -12.00 -9.06 3.65
N GLY A 17 -11.62 -9.82 4.70
CA GLY A 17 -11.60 -11.28 4.65
C GLY A 17 -10.47 -11.88 3.80
N ALA A 18 -9.38 -11.13 3.56
CA ALA A 18 -8.22 -11.63 2.83
C ALA A 18 -7.49 -12.69 3.67
N GLN A 19 -7.19 -13.84 3.07
CA GLN A 19 -6.53 -14.97 3.74
C GLN A 19 -5.61 -15.73 2.79
N TYR A 20 -4.57 -16.35 3.34
CA TYR A 20 -3.74 -17.34 2.66
C TYR A 20 -3.57 -18.59 3.54
N VAL A 21 -3.15 -19.71 2.93
CA VAL A 21 -2.82 -20.95 3.66
C VAL A 21 -1.32 -20.97 3.94
N ALA A 22 -0.95 -21.06 5.21
CA ALA A 22 0.45 -21.13 5.63
C ALA A 22 1.03 -22.56 5.49
N ASP A 23 2.32 -22.69 5.72
CA ASP A 23 3.08 -23.96 5.72
C ASP A 23 2.49 -25.03 6.65
N ASN A 24 1.92 -24.62 7.78
CA ASN A 24 1.24 -25.47 8.74
C ASN A 24 -0.24 -25.74 8.41
N SER A 25 -0.70 -25.43 7.19
CA SER A 25 -2.10 -25.53 6.74
C SER A 25 -3.11 -24.63 7.48
N GLU A 26 -2.65 -23.69 8.31
CA GLU A 26 -3.53 -22.71 8.94
C GLU A 26 -3.88 -21.58 7.97
N ARG A 27 -5.10 -21.04 8.11
CA ARG A 27 -5.50 -19.81 7.41
C ARG A 27 -4.99 -18.60 8.17
N LYS A 28 -4.21 -17.74 7.52
CA LYS A 28 -3.66 -16.51 8.12
C LYS A 28 -4.05 -15.28 7.31
N THR A 29 -4.23 -14.16 8.00
CA THR A 29 -4.45 -12.85 7.38
C THR A 29 -3.12 -12.29 6.88
N PRO A 30 -3.00 -11.85 5.62
CA PRO A 30 -1.77 -11.25 5.12
C PRO A 30 -1.57 -9.82 5.65
N VAL A 31 -0.32 -9.36 5.68
CA VAL A 31 0.01 -7.94 5.84
C VAL A 31 -0.09 -7.27 4.48
N MET A 32 -0.69 -6.07 4.42
CA MET A 32 -0.83 -5.31 3.18
C MET A 32 0.11 -4.11 3.17
N LEU A 33 0.78 -3.90 2.05
CA LEU A 33 1.65 -2.74 1.81
C LEU A 33 1.01 -1.84 0.76
N HIS A 34 0.61 -0.64 1.17
CA HIS A 34 0.16 0.40 0.24
C HIS A 34 1.36 1.23 -0.19
N ARG A 35 1.53 1.43 -1.51
CA ARG A 35 2.63 2.24 -2.04
C ARG A 35 2.19 3.15 -3.17
N ALA A 36 2.78 4.34 -3.19
CA ALA A 36 2.81 5.22 -4.36
C ALA A 36 4.24 5.77 -4.46
N VAL A 37 4.82 5.86 -5.66
CA VAL A 37 6.19 6.38 -5.84
C VAL A 37 6.15 7.87 -6.15
N LEU A 38 5.31 8.25 -7.10
CA LEU A 38 5.15 9.64 -7.53
C LEU A 38 4.08 10.40 -6.72
N GLY A 39 3.34 9.69 -5.85
CA GLY A 39 2.12 10.23 -5.27
C GLY A 39 1.03 10.31 -6.34
N SER A 40 0.32 11.43 -6.43
CA SER A 40 -0.63 11.69 -7.53
C SER A 40 0.08 12.25 -8.75
N PHE A 41 -0.42 11.91 -9.94
CA PHE A 41 0.17 12.41 -11.19
C PHE A 41 0.03 13.92 -11.32
N GLU A 42 -1.09 14.50 -10.91
CA GLU A 42 -1.35 15.94 -10.97
C GLU A 42 -0.34 16.72 -10.14
N ARG A 43 -0.05 16.25 -8.93
CA ARG A 43 0.94 16.85 -8.04
C ARG A 43 2.35 16.67 -8.59
N PHE A 44 2.66 15.48 -9.08
CA PHE A 44 3.99 15.19 -9.63
C PHE A 44 4.30 16.04 -10.87
N ILE A 45 3.34 16.15 -11.80
CA ILE A 45 3.45 17.02 -12.97
C ILE A 45 3.58 18.49 -12.55
N GLY A 46 2.81 18.95 -11.56
CA GLY A 46 2.95 20.29 -11.01
C GLY A 46 4.37 20.58 -10.52
N ILE A 47 4.98 19.64 -9.78
CA ILE A 47 6.37 19.76 -9.33
C ILE A 47 7.33 19.83 -10.52
N LEU A 48 7.16 18.98 -11.54
CA LEU A 48 8.03 18.98 -12.72
C LEU A 48 7.94 20.26 -13.57
N ILE A 49 6.83 21.01 -13.47
CA ILE A 49 6.64 22.26 -14.19
C ILE A 49 7.23 23.45 -13.40
N GLU A 50 7.22 23.38 -12.07
CA GLU A 50 7.71 24.44 -11.18
C GLU A 50 9.23 24.37 -10.89
N GLU A 51 9.87 23.20 -11.10
CA GLU A 51 11.32 22.98 -11.02
C GLU A 51 12.04 23.33 -12.33
#